data_AF-A0A8T4UQM6-F1
#
_entry.id   AF-A0A8T4UQM6-F1
#
_cell.length_a   1.000
_cell.length_b   1.000
_cell.length_c   1.000
_cell.angle_alpha   90.00
_cell.angle_beta   90.00
_cell.angle_gamma   90.00
#
_symmetry.space_group_name_H-M   'P 1'
#
loop_
_entity.id
_entity.type
_entity.pdbx_description
1 polymer ?
#
loop_
_entity_poly.entity_id
_entity_poly.type
_entity_poly.pdbx_seq_one_letter_code
_entity_poly.pdbx_strand_id
1 'polypeptide(L)'
;PPAVYRGNPFIIEAALAYGGEQSGDDAVRVMRFANRVPLLYQQGACAITNAIQTTAWRAYGLNQSSGSMPLGPCTIVVHMSSVWVPFTSESKEALAHYPEIVKEIKLALQECGRKLYSFVGKKRRIGDEAKKRSYIEKYIPHVAEALKEMIGLTEIQKKQVEDNLCTILEHTRGELEEIGIDNPDYDPELAKIGADEEIEDSDNDNENEDKNDDGELLP
;
A
#
# COMPACT_ATOMS: atom_id res chain seq x y z
N PRO A 1 -18.71 -8.86 14.23
CA PRO A 1 -19.89 -8.84 15.13
C PRO A 1 -19.42 -8.84 16.59
N PRO A 2 -20.27 -8.65 17.61
CA PRO A 2 -19.85 -8.87 18.99
C PRO A 2 -19.59 -10.36 19.23
N ALA A 3 -18.41 -10.66 19.78
CA ALA A 3 -17.97 -11.99 20.20
C ALA A 3 -17.74 -11.98 21.72
N VAL A 4 -17.48 -13.15 22.31
CA VAL A 4 -17.27 -13.29 23.76
C VAL A 4 -16.01 -14.11 24.03
N TYR A 5 -15.17 -13.65 24.96
CA TYR A 5 -14.04 -14.42 25.49
C TYR A 5 -14.11 -14.44 27.03
N ARG A 6 -14.06 -15.64 27.64
CA ARG A 6 -14.18 -15.81 29.11
C ARG A 6 -15.35 -15.05 29.76
N GLY A 7 -16.49 -14.93 29.07
CA GLY A 7 -17.67 -14.19 29.54
C GLY A 7 -17.64 -12.67 29.30
N ASN A 8 -16.53 -12.10 28.81
CA ASN A 8 -16.44 -10.69 28.45
C ASN A 8 -16.82 -10.48 26.97
N PRO A 9 -17.79 -9.62 26.65
CA PRO A 9 -18.12 -9.27 25.27
C PRO A 9 -17.06 -8.33 24.69
N PHE A 10 -16.69 -8.57 23.44
CA PHE A 10 -15.76 -7.73 22.69
C PHE A 10 -16.19 -7.57 21.22
N ILE A 11 -15.73 -6.50 20.59
CA ILE A 11 -15.90 -6.22 19.16
C ILE A 11 -14.51 -5.99 18.57
N ILE A 12 -14.26 -6.55 17.39
CA ILE A 12 -13.09 -6.22 16.56
C ILE A 12 -13.56 -5.44 15.35
N GLU A 13 -12.88 -4.32 15.10
CA GLU A 13 -13.01 -3.50 13.90
C GLU A 13 -11.66 -3.52 13.17
N ALA A 14 -11.70 -3.59 11.84
CA ALA A 14 -10.51 -3.58 11.01
C ALA A 14 -10.72 -2.67 9.79
N ALA A 15 -9.68 -1.95 9.40
CA ALA A 15 -9.66 -1.11 8.20
C ALA A 15 -8.34 -1.29 7.44
N LEU A 16 -8.41 -1.08 6.12
CA LEU A 16 -7.28 -1.14 5.20
C LEU A 16 -7.29 0.12 4.34
N ALA A 17 -6.17 0.85 4.34
CA ALA A 17 -5.90 1.90 3.36
C ALA A 17 -4.82 1.40 2.40
N TYR A 18 -4.97 1.62 1.09
CA TYR A 18 -4.04 1.11 0.06
C TYR A 18 -3.75 2.16 -1.02
N GLY A 19 -2.48 2.36 -1.35
CA GLY A 19 -2.01 3.40 -2.27
C GLY A 19 -1.74 4.74 -1.56
N GLY A 20 -1.95 5.85 -2.27
CA GLY A 20 -1.46 7.16 -1.85
C GLY A 20 0.07 7.24 -1.97
N GLU A 21 0.69 8.00 -1.07
CA GLU A 21 2.14 8.21 -0.97
C GLU A 21 2.89 7.06 -0.28
N GLN A 22 2.19 5.98 0.09
CA GLN A 22 2.80 4.82 0.74
C GLN A 22 3.73 4.07 -0.23
N SER A 23 4.95 3.78 0.22
CA SER A 23 5.94 2.97 -0.51
C SER A 23 5.43 1.57 -0.82
N GLY A 24 5.80 1.06 -2.01
CA GLY A 24 5.36 -0.25 -2.50
C GLY A 24 6.20 -1.44 -2.01
N ASP A 25 7.44 -1.20 -1.59
CA ASP A 25 8.40 -2.24 -1.24
C ASP A 25 8.55 -2.44 0.28
N ASP A 26 8.07 -1.47 1.07
CA ASP A 26 8.15 -1.48 2.53
C ASP A 26 7.14 -2.42 3.20
N ALA A 27 7.43 -2.72 4.47
CA ALA A 27 6.52 -3.44 5.34
C ALA A 27 5.29 -2.59 5.67
N VAL A 28 4.11 -3.21 5.51
CA VAL A 28 2.81 -2.61 5.76
C VAL A 28 2.72 -2.01 7.17
N ARG A 29 2.34 -0.73 7.26
CA ARG A 29 2.19 0.00 8.52
C ARG A 29 1.01 -0.59 9.31
N VAL A 30 1.23 -0.91 10.59
CA VAL A 30 0.18 -1.47 11.47
C VAL A 30 -0.16 -0.48 12.58
N MET A 31 -1.42 -0.10 12.66
CA MET A 31 -1.97 0.70 13.74
C MET A 31 -2.88 -0.18 14.61
N ARG A 32 -2.54 -0.29 15.89
CA ARG A 32 -3.24 -1.14 16.87
C ARG A 32 -3.95 -0.24 17.86
N PHE A 33 -5.22 -0.52 18.12
CA PHE A 33 -6.02 0.21 19.10
C PHE A 33 -6.74 -0.73 20.07
N ALA A 34 -6.85 -0.32 21.33
CA ALA A 34 -7.69 -0.98 22.33
C ALA A 34 -8.51 0.07 23.09
N ASN A 35 -9.84 -0.03 23.07
CA ASN A 35 -10.76 0.95 23.65
C ASN A 35 -10.40 2.41 23.26
N ARG A 36 -10.18 2.65 21.96
CA ARG A 36 -9.73 3.94 21.37
C ARG A 36 -8.33 4.43 21.79
N VAL A 37 -7.57 3.69 22.58
CA VAL A 37 -6.18 4.01 22.93
C VAL A 37 -5.23 3.36 21.91
N PRO A 38 -4.29 4.11 21.30
CA PRO A 38 -3.27 3.55 20.41
C PRO A 38 -2.26 2.72 21.21
N LEU A 39 -1.89 1.55 20.68
CA LEU A 39 -0.85 0.70 21.25
C LEU A 39 0.42 0.88 20.41
N LEU A 40 1.42 1.56 20.95
CA LEU A 40 2.62 1.93 20.21
C LEU A 40 3.74 0.88 20.36
N TYR A 41 3.98 0.41 21.59
CA TYR A 41 5.12 -0.44 21.92
C TYR A 41 4.78 -1.94 21.88
N GLN A 42 5.82 -2.79 21.97
CA GLN A 42 5.68 -4.26 22.07
C GLN A 42 4.84 -4.92 20.94
N GLN A 43 4.99 -4.43 19.69
CA GLN A 43 4.25 -4.96 18.54
C GLN A 43 4.42 -6.48 18.37
N GLY A 44 5.62 -7.02 18.57
CA GLY A 44 5.91 -8.46 18.43
C GLY A 44 5.20 -9.37 19.44
N ALA A 45 4.78 -8.83 20.60
CA ALA A 45 4.07 -9.58 21.64
C ALA A 45 2.53 -9.46 21.56
N CYS A 46 2.01 -8.86 20.48
CA CYS A 46 0.59 -8.54 20.35
C CYS A 46 -0.17 -9.52 19.45
N ALA A 47 -1.32 -9.97 19.92
CA ALA A 47 -2.25 -10.82 19.18
C ALA A 47 -2.66 -10.25 17.82
N ILE A 48 -2.80 -8.92 17.69
CA ILE A 48 -3.09 -8.26 16.40
C ILE A 48 -1.98 -8.51 15.38
N THR A 49 -0.72 -8.22 15.75
CA THR A 49 0.44 -8.36 14.85
C THR A 49 0.59 -9.81 14.39
N ASN A 50 0.43 -10.77 15.32
CA ASN A 50 0.46 -12.19 15.01
C ASN A 50 -0.71 -12.61 14.10
N ALA A 51 -1.91 -12.08 14.30
CA ALA A 51 -3.05 -12.34 13.41
C ALA A 51 -2.82 -11.79 12.00
N ILE A 52 -2.18 -10.63 11.85
CA ILE A 52 -1.77 -10.05 10.56
C ILE A 52 -0.70 -10.93 9.89
N GLN A 53 0.39 -11.27 10.59
CA GLN A 53 1.47 -12.12 10.05
C GLN A 53 0.97 -13.50 9.60
N THR A 54 0.04 -14.10 10.35
CA THR A 54 -0.52 -15.42 10.04
C THR A 54 -1.72 -15.39 9.08
N THR A 55 -2.11 -14.22 8.57
CA THR A 55 -3.10 -14.08 7.49
C THR A 55 -2.39 -14.15 6.13
N ALA A 56 -2.98 -14.87 5.17
CA ALA A 56 -2.36 -15.13 3.87
C ALA A 56 -2.62 -13.97 2.86
N TRP A 57 -1.89 -12.86 3.01
CA TRP A 57 -2.10 -11.63 2.23
C TRP A 57 -1.81 -11.76 0.73
N ARG A 58 -1.05 -12.78 0.31
CA ARG A 58 -0.88 -13.14 -1.11
C ARG A 58 -2.20 -13.43 -1.82
N ALA A 59 -3.17 -14.02 -1.14
CA ALA A 59 -4.51 -14.26 -1.69
C ALA A 59 -5.29 -12.95 -1.94
N TYR A 60 -4.87 -11.85 -1.30
CA TYR A 60 -5.50 -10.53 -1.39
C TYR A 60 -4.71 -9.51 -2.22
N GLY A 61 -3.60 -9.92 -2.83
CA GLY A 61 -2.82 -9.10 -3.77
C GLY A 61 -1.60 -8.36 -3.18
N LEU A 62 -1.24 -8.61 -1.91
CA LEU A 62 0.02 -8.11 -1.32
C LEU A 62 1.13 -9.18 -1.38
N ASN A 63 2.40 -8.76 -1.36
CA ASN A 63 3.53 -9.68 -1.20
C ASN A 63 3.80 -9.94 0.30
N GLN A 64 4.57 -10.97 0.70
CA GLN A 64 4.64 -11.33 2.14
C GLN A 64 5.86 -12.12 2.68
N SER A 65 6.67 -12.84 1.89
CA SER A 65 7.58 -13.90 2.44
C SER A 65 6.76 -14.97 3.25
N SER A 66 7.30 -15.80 4.14
CA SER A 66 6.52 -16.75 4.97
C SER A 66 6.64 -16.40 6.46
N GLY A 67 5.51 -16.16 7.13
CA GLY A 67 5.49 -15.78 8.55
C GLY A 67 5.93 -14.34 8.86
N SER A 68 6.38 -13.58 7.87
CA SER A 68 6.67 -12.14 8.02
C SER A 68 5.46 -11.25 7.72
N MET A 69 5.63 -9.96 7.98
CA MET A 69 4.67 -8.92 7.60
C MET A 69 4.44 -8.89 6.08
N PRO A 70 3.23 -8.57 5.62
CA PRO A 70 3.02 -8.24 4.21
C PRO A 70 3.83 -7.00 3.81
N LEU A 71 4.22 -6.98 2.53
CA LEU A 71 4.86 -5.87 1.86
C LEU A 71 3.87 -5.24 0.86
N GLY A 72 3.88 -3.92 0.77
CA GLY A 72 3.02 -3.18 -0.14
C GLY A 72 2.58 -1.82 0.41
N PRO A 73 2.00 -0.97 -0.45
CA PRO A 73 1.59 0.39 -0.10
C PRO A 73 0.28 0.35 0.67
N CYS A 74 0.32 -0.14 1.91
CA CYS A 74 -0.87 -0.40 2.72
C CYS A 74 -0.64 -0.06 4.19
N THR A 75 -1.71 0.43 4.83
CA THR A 75 -1.82 0.59 6.27
C THR A 75 -2.98 -0.27 6.77
N ILE A 76 -2.73 -1.09 7.78
CA ILE A 76 -3.73 -1.92 8.47
C ILE A 76 -4.05 -1.28 9.83
N VAL A 77 -5.32 -0.97 10.05
CA VAL A 77 -5.82 -0.57 11.37
C VAL A 77 -6.62 -1.72 11.97
N VAL A 78 -6.36 -2.07 13.23
CA VAL A 78 -7.19 -3.01 14.00
C VAL A 78 -7.50 -2.43 15.37
N HIS A 79 -8.78 -2.39 15.72
CA HIS A 79 -9.29 -1.90 16.99
C HIS A 79 -10.05 -3.00 17.72
N MET A 80 -9.75 -3.18 19.01
CA MET A 80 -10.53 -4.02 19.92
C MET A 80 -11.29 -3.15 20.92
N SER A 81 -12.60 -3.32 20.99
CA SER A 81 -13.46 -2.75 22.05
C SER A 81 -13.93 -3.83 23.01
N SER A 82 -13.75 -3.65 24.32
CA SER A 82 -14.21 -4.59 25.36
C SER A 82 -14.29 -3.92 26.74
N VAL A 83 -15.19 -4.37 27.60
CA VAL A 83 -15.34 -3.88 29.00
C VAL A 83 -14.05 -4.11 29.81
N TRP A 84 -13.46 -5.29 29.63
CA TRP A 84 -12.13 -5.64 30.12
C TRP A 84 -11.29 -6.03 28.91
N VAL A 85 -10.08 -5.49 28.77
CA VAL A 85 -9.18 -5.80 27.64
C VAL A 85 -8.04 -6.68 28.15
N PRO A 86 -7.72 -7.81 27.48
CA PRO A 86 -6.72 -8.75 27.98
C PRO A 86 -5.33 -8.34 27.48
N PHE A 87 -4.61 -7.58 28.30
CA PHE A 87 -3.23 -7.21 28.02
C PHE A 87 -2.23 -8.30 28.44
N THR A 88 -1.07 -8.34 27.80
CA THR A 88 0.05 -9.23 28.17
C THR A 88 0.84 -8.73 29.39
N SER A 89 0.80 -7.42 29.65
CA SER A 89 1.56 -6.73 30.70
C SER A 89 0.74 -5.60 31.33
N GLU A 90 1.13 -5.19 32.54
CA GLU A 90 0.49 -4.09 33.28
C GLU A 90 0.59 -2.73 32.54
N SER A 91 1.59 -2.57 31.68
CA SER A 91 1.79 -1.39 30.82
C SER A 91 0.73 -1.24 29.72
N LYS A 92 -0.08 -2.28 29.46
CA LYS A 92 -1.19 -2.27 28.48
C LYS A 92 -0.80 -2.07 27.00
N GLU A 93 0.45 -2.36 26.63
CA GLU A 93 0.99 -2.12 25.28
C GLU A 93 0.66 -3.21 24.23
N ALA A 94 0.23 -4.40 24.65
CA ALA A 94 -0.03 -5.52 23.76
C ALA A 94 -1.19 -6.41 24.22
N LEU A 95 -1.99 -6.90 23.27
CA LEU A 95 -3.11 -7.81 23.51
C LEU A 95 -2.63 -9.26 23.60
N ALA A 96 -3.16 -10.01 24.56
CA ALA A 96 -2.81 -11.39 24.79
C ALA A 96 -3.44 -12.37 23.78
N HIS A 97 -2.75 -13.48 23.51
CA HIS A 97 -3.08 -14.45 22.47
C HIS A 97 -4.21 -15.43 22.85
N TYR A 98 -5.42 -14.91 23.07
CA TYR A 98 -6.62 -15.74 23.25
C TYR A 98 -7.12 -16.27 21.89
N PRO A 99 -7.37 -17.59 21.72
CA PRO A 99 -7.81 -18.16 20.45
C PRO A 99 -9.08 -17.52 19.87
N GLU A 100 -10.04 -17.14 20.74
CA GLU A 100 -11.29 -16.49 20.37
C GLU A 100 -11.04 -15.10 19.75
N ILE A 101 -10.13 -14.33 20.35
CA ILE A 101 -9.76 -12.98 19.90
C ILE A 101 -8.97 -13.06 18.60
N VAL A 102 -7.95 -13.95 18.53
CA VAL A 102 -7.15 -14.14 17.31
C VAL A 102 -8.01 -14.63 16.15
N LYS A 103 -9.02 -15.47 16.40
CA LYS A 103 -9.99 -15.90 15.39
C LYS A 103 -10.82 -14.73 14.86
N GLU A 104 -11.39 -13.90 15.74
CA GLU A 104 -12.23 -12.77 15.29
C GLU A 104 -11.41 -11.71 14.55
N ILE A 105 -10.18 -11.42 15.00
CA ILE A 105 -9.26 -10.53 14.26
C ILE A 105 -8.97 -11.07 12.86
N LYS A 106 -8.72 -12.38 12.72
CA LYS A 106 -8.52 -13.00 11.40
C LYS A 106 -9.75 -12.89 10.50
N LEU A 107 -10.96 -13.10 11.04
CA LEU A 107 -12.19 -12.97 10.27
C LEU A 107 -12.40 -11.53 9.77
N ALA A 108 -12.18 -10.53 10.62
CA ALA A 108 -12.24 -9.11 10.24
C ALA A 108 -11.21 -8.76 9.15
N LEU A 109 -9.94 -9.15 9.32
CA LEU A 109 -8.87 -8.93 8.33
C LEU A 109 -9.17 -9.62 6.99
N GLN A 110 -9.74 -10.83 7.00
CA GLN A 110 -10.15 -11.53 5.79
C GLN A 110 -11.29 -10.83 5.05
N GLU A 111 -12.24 -10.22 5.77
CA GLU A 111 -13.32 -9.46 5.13
C GLU A 111 -12.79 -8.21 4.42
N CYS A 112 -11.91 -7.44 5.09
CA CYS A 112 -11.23 -6.31 4.46
C CYS A 112 -10.35 -6.77 3.28
N GLY A 113 -9.64 -7.90 3.43
CA GLY A 113 -8.79 -8.49 2.38
C GLY A 113 -9.55 -8.83 1.09
N ARG A 114 -10.80 -9.30 1.17
CA ARG A 114 -11.65 -9.54 -0.03
C ARG A 114 -11.98 -8.24 -0.78
N LYS A 115 -12.22 -7.14 -0.05
CA LYS A 115 -12.43 -5.81 -0.65
C LYS A 115 -11.13 -5.31 -1.31
N LEU A 116 -10.00 -5.44 -0.61
CA LEU A 116 -8.67 -5.10 -1.15
C LEU A 116 -8.35 -5.88 -2.44
N TYR A 117 -8.57 -7.19 -2.47
CA TYR A 117 -8.34 -8.04 -3.65
C TYR A 117 -9.08 -7.50 -4.89
N SER A 118 -10.34 -7.11 -4.72
CA SER A 118 -11.18 -6.58 -5.80
C SER A 118 -10.60 -5.25 -6.35
N PHE A 119 -10.14 -4.38 -5.45
CA PHE A 119 -9.50 -3.11 -5.81
C PHE A 119 -8.13 -3.32 -6.52
N VAL A 120 -7.25 -4.13 -5.95
CA VAL A 120 -5.92 -4.44 -6.50
C VAL A 120 -6.06 -5.14 -7.86
N GLY A 121 -7.04 -6.04 -8.00
CA GLY A 121 -7.39 -6.69 -9.27
C GLY A 121 -7.83 -5.68 -10.33
N LYS A 122 -8.74 -4.73 -10.01
CA LYS A 122 -9.14 -3.65 -10.92
C LYS A 122 -7.94 -2.78 -11.31
N LYS A 123 -7.13 -2.35 -10.34
CA LYS A 123 -5.94 -1.51 -10.58
C LYS A 123 -4.91 -2.20 -11.49
N ARG A 124 -4.66 -3.49 -11.28
CA ARG A 124 -3.78 -4.28 -12.15
C ARG A 124 -4.33 -4.40 -13.57
N ARG A 125 -5.63 -4.69 -13.74
CA ARG A 125 -6.26 -4.80 -15.07
C ARG A 125 -6.07 -3.51 -15.88
N ILE A 126 -6.34 -2.36 -15.26
CA ILE A 126 -6.19 -1.04 -15.89
C ILE A 126 -4.72 -0.74 -16.21
N GLY A 127 -3.79 -1.05 -15.30
CA GLY A 127 -2.35 -0.89 -15.56
C GLY A 127 -1.82 -1.78 -16.70
N ASP A 128 -2.29 -3.02 -16.80
CA ASP A 128 -1.92 -3.95 -17.88
C ASP A 128 -2.55 -3.55 -19.23
N GLU A 129 -3.71 -2.88 -19.22
CA GLU A 129 -4.36 -2.27 -20.38
C GLU A 129 -3.62 -1.01 -20.85
N ALA A 130 -3.32 -0.08 -19.94
CA ALA A 130 -2.56 1.14 -20.23
C ALA A 130 -1.19 0.84 -20.84
N LYS A 131 -0.46 -0.15 -20.29
CA LYS A 131 0.79 -0.63 -20.89
C LYS A 131 0.59 -1.11 -22.33
N LYS A 132 -0.42 -1.96 -22.59
CA LYS A 132 -0.71 -2.46 -23.94
C LYS A 132 -1.07 -1.35 -24.92
N ARG A 133 -1.87 -0.35 -24.49
CA ARG A 133 -2.20 0.84 -25.29
C ARG A 133 -0.93 1.61 -25.65
N SER A 134 -0.11 1.96 -24.66
CA SER A 134 1.17 2.67 -24.85
C SER A 134 2.15 1.93 -25.76
N TYR A 135 2.24 0.60 -25.65
CA TYR A 135 3.04 -0.19 -26.59
C TYR A 135 2.49 -0.11 -28.02
N ILE A 136 1.18 -0.27 -28.24
CA ILE A 136 0.59 -0.22 -29.59
C ILE A 136 0.80 1.17 -30.20
N GLU A 137 0.51 2.23 -29.45
CA GLU A 137 0.68 3.63 -29.85
C GLU A 137 2.12 3.92 -30.30
N LYS A 138 3.12 3.42 -29.57
CA LYS A 138 4.54 3.51 -29.95
C LYS A 138 4.87 2.76 -31.25
N TYR A 139 4.14 1.69 -31.60
CA TYR A 139 4.38 0.89 -32.81
C TYR A 139 3.58 1.34 -34.03
N ILE A 140 2.47 2.08 -33.89
CA ILE A 140 1.67 2.62 -35.01
C ILE A 140 2.53 3.28 -36.10
N PRO A 141 3.41 4.26 -35.81
CA PRO A 141 4.19 4.94 -36.86
C PRO A 141 5.20 4.01 -37.55
N HIS A 142 5.74 3.02 -36.83
CA HIS A 142 6.65 2.02 -37.41
C HIS A 142 5.91 1.07 -38.37
N VAL A 143 4.68 0.68 -38.03
CA VAL A 143 3.82 -0.14 -38.93
C VAL A 143 3.40 0.66 -40.16
N ALA A 144 3.06 1.95 -40.00
CA ALA A 144 2.70 2.82 -41.11
C ALA A 144 3.88 3.04 -42.10
N GLU A 145 5.11 3.22 -41.60
CA GLU A 145 6.30 3.31 -42.45
C GLU A 145 6.57 2.00 -43.21
N ALA A 146 6.51 0.85 -42.53
CA ALA A 146 6.69 -0.45 -43.19
C ALA A 146 5.65 -0.72 -44.28
N LEU A 147 4.38 -0.36 -44.06
CA LEU A 147 3.32 -0.44 -45.07
C LEU A 147 3.57 0.50 -46.25
N LYS A 148 4.10 1.70 -45.99
CA LYS A 148 4.49 2.66 -47.03
C LYS A 148 5.60 2.10 -47.92
N GLU A 149 6.65 1.53 -47.32
CA GLU A 149 7.77 0.91 -48.05
C GLU A 149 7.34 -0.32 -48.85
N MET A 150 6.52 -1.21 -48.27
CA MET A 150 6.10 -2.45 -48.93
C MET A 150 5.12 -2.24 -50.10
N ILE A 151 4.23 -1.26 -50.00
CA ILE A 151 3.13 -1.06 -50.97
C ILE A 151 3.42 0.12 -51.91
N GLY A 152 4.41 0.97 -51.60
CA GLY A 152 4.74 2.17 -52.37
C GLY A 152 3.73 3.30 -52.17
N LEU A 153 3.22 3.46 -50.95
CA LEU A 153 2.22 4.50 -50.61
C LEU A 153 2.85 5.90 -50.59
N THR A 154 2.01 6.91 -50.80
CA THR A 154 2.39 8.33 -50.61
C THR A 154 2.35 8.72 -49.13
N GLU A 155 3.08 9.79 -48.74
CA GLU A 155 3.06 10.32 -47.36
C GLU A 155 1.66 10.67 -46.85
N ILE A 156 0.77 11.12 -47.73
CA ILE A 156 -0.62 11.43 -47.41
C ILE A 156 -1.37 10.15 -46.97
N GLN A 157 -1.14 9.05 -47.67
CA GLN A 157 -1.73 7.75 -47.36
C GLN A 157 -1.12 7.11 -46.11
N LYS A 158 0.19 7.30 -45.87
CA LYS A 158 0.82 6.91 -44.59
C LYS A 158 0.10 7.55 -43.41
N LYS A 159 -0.10 8.88 -43.45
CA LYS A 159 -0.80 9.59 -42.38
C LYS A 159 -2.25 9.10 -42.19
N GLN A 160 -2.98 8.85 -43.28
CA GLN A 160 -4.31 8.24 -43.20
C GLN A 160 -4.30 6.84 -42.55
N VAL A 161 -3.25 6.05 -42.75
CA VAL A 161 -3.08 4.76 -42.08
C VAL A 161 -2.81 4.94 -40.58
N GLU A 162 -1.99 5.91 -40.18
CA GLU A 162 -1.76 6.26 -38.76
C GLU A 162 -3.07 6.69 -38.07
N ASP A 163 -3.81 7.64 -38.68
CA ASP A 163 -5.08 8.15 -38.16
C ASP A 163 -6.14 7.02 -38.02
N ASN A 164 -6.21 6.11 -39.00
CA ASN A 164 -7.09 4.94 -38.97
C ASN A 164 -6.68 3.95 -37.85
N LEU A 165 -5.38 3.69 -37.66
CA LEU A 165 -4.88 2.78 -36.62
C LEU A 165 -5.14 3.34 -35.22
N CYS A 166 -5.00 4.66 -35.03
CA CYS A 166 -5.41 5.34 -33.78
C CYS A 166 -6.92 5.19 -33.52
N THR A 167 -7.76 5.44 -34.54
CA THR A 167 -9.22 5.29 -34.42
C THR A 167 -9.62 3.85 -34.05
N ILE A 168 -8.95 2.84 -34.65
CA ILE A 168 -9.17 1.42 -34.33
C ILE A 168 -8.73 1.10 -32.89
N LEU A 169 -7.59 1.66 -32.43
CA LEU A 169 -7.09 1.46 -31.07
C LEU A 169 -8.10 1.99 -30.03
N GLU A 170 -8.65 3.18 -30.26
CA GLU A 170 -9.66 3.80 -29.40
C GLU A 170 -10.96 3.01 -29.40
N HIS A 171 -11.50 2.64 -30.56
CA HIS A 171 -12.75 1.86 -30.64
C HIS A 171 -12.60 0.44 -30.02
N THR A 172 -11.41 -0.16 -30.07
CA THR A 172 -11.18 -1.54 -29.59
C THR A 172 -10.91 -1.60 -28.08
N ARG A 173 -10.38 -0.53 -27.47
CA ARG A 173 -9.95 -0.52 -26.06
C ARG A 173 -10.63 0.54 -25.18
N GLY A 174 -11.33 1.50 -25.77
CA GLY A 174 -11.96 2.61 -25.07
C GLY A 174 -10.96 3.59 -24.44
N GLU A 175 -11.48 4.47 -23.60
CA GLU A 175 -10.70 5.36 -22.76
C GLU A 175 -10.22 4.65 -21.49
N LEU A 176 -9.14 5.15 -20.89
CA LEU A 176 -8.63 4.59 -19.65
C LEU A 176 -9.56 4.99 -18.49
N GLU A 177 -10.17 3.99 -17.83
CA GLU A 177 -10.87 4.20 -16.56
C GLU A 177 -9.88 4.79 -15.53
N GLU A 178 -10.05 6.06 -15.16
CA GLU A 178 -9.42 6.59 -13.95
C GLU A 178 -9.98 5.87 -12.72
N ILE A 179 -9.10 5.51 -11.80
CA ILE A 179 -9.50 4.79 -10.57
C ILE A 179 -9.89 5.84 -9.53
N GLY A 180 -11.07 6.41 -9.70
CA GLY A 180 -11.76 7.12 -8.62
C GLY A 180 -12.06 6.17 -7.46
N ILE A 181 -11.61 6.53 -6.26
CA ILE A 181 -12.04 5.85 -5.02
C ILE A 181 -13.35 6.52 -4.61
N ASP A 182 -14.47 5.93 -5.01
CA ASP A 182 -15.80 6.40 -4.62
C ASP A 182 -16.11 5.93 -3.18
N ASN A 183 -15.47 6.57 -2.21
CA ASN A 183 -15.75 6.40 -0.79
C ASN A 183 -16.61 7.59 -0.33
N PRO A 184 -17.92 7.42 -0.08
CA PRO A 184 -18.80 8.53 0.31
C PRO A 184 -18.44 9.15 1.67
N ASP A 185 -17.66 8.43 2.50
CA ASP A 185 -17.17 8.90 3.79
C ASP A 185 -15.72 9.46 3.72
N TYR A 186 -15.16 9.68 2.52
CA TYR A 186 -13.81 10.27 2.36
C TYR A 186 -13.85 11.79 2.47
N ASP A 187 -13.33 12.31 3.58
CA ASP A 187 -13.10 13.74 3.78
C ASP A 187 -11.65 14.10 3.39
N PRO A 188 -11.42 14.89 2.32
CA PRO A 188 -10.09 15.31 1.89
C PRO A 188 -9.44 16.36 2.80
N GLU A 189 -10.18 17.03 3.69
CA GLU A 189 -9.59 17.91 4.71
C GLU A 189 -9.03 17.06 5.87
N LEU A 190 -9.80 16.08 6.35
CA LEU A 190 -9.36 15.17 7.41
C LEU A 190 -8.13 14.35 7.00
N ALA A 191 -8.03 13.98 5.72
CA ALA A 191 -6.89 13.24 5.17
C ALA A 191 -5.56 14.02 5.17
N LYS A 192 -5.59 15.35 5.29
CA LYS A 192 -4.41 16.23 5.32
C LYS A 192 -3.90 16.54 6.73
N ILE A 193 -4.66 16.17 7.77
CA ILE A 193 -4.29 16.45 9.16
C ILE A 193 -3.04 15.61 9.51
N GLY A 194 -1.89 16.28 9.60
CA GLY A 194 -0.59 15.66 9.89
C GLY A 194 0.31 15.44 8.67
N ALA A 195 0.03 16.06 7.53
CA ALA A 195 0.95 16.08 6.37
C ALA A 195 2.10 17.10 6.52
N ASP A 196 1.95 18.10 7.39
CA ASP A 196 2.90 19.22 7.55
C ASP A 196 3.85 19.05 8.76
N GLU A 197 4.70 18.01 8.77
CA GLU A 197 5.96 17.99 9.54
C GLU A 197 7.03 17.21 8.75
N GLU A 198 7.59 17.83 7.71
CA GLU A 198 8.95 17.47 7.27
C GLU A 198 9.90 17.86 8.40
N ILE A 199 10.44 16.87 9.11
CA ILE A 199 11.54 17.09 10.05
C ILE A 199 12.77 17.44 9.20
N GLU A 200 13.17 18.71 9.21
CA GLU A 200 14.51 19.12 8.78
C GLU A 200 15.53 18.44 9.70
N ASP A 201 16.07 17.29 9.27
CA ASP A 201 17.21 16.67 9.93
C ASP A 201 18.40 17.65 9.87
N SER A 202 18.69 18.28 11.01
CA SER A 202 19.76 19.25 11.15
C SER A 202 21.12 18.56 11.24
N ASP A 203 21.59 18.01 10.13
CA ASP A 203 22.98 17.59 9.95
C ASP A 203 23.89 18.82 9.96
N ASN A 204 24.34 19.22 11.16
CA ASN A 204 25.30 20.30 11.32
C ASN A 204 26.22 20.04 12.53
N ASP A 205 27.07 19.02 12.42
CA ASP A 205 28.21 18.80 13.32
C ASP A 205 29.51 18.52 12.53
N ASN A 206 30.27 19.60 12.32
CA ASN A 206 31.73 19.65 12.31
C ASN A 206 32.53 18.90 11.22
N GLU A 207 32.61 19.49 10.03
CA GLU A 207 33.88 19.56 9.31
C GLU A 207 34.58 20.92 9.62
N ASN A 208 35.64 20.91 10.43
CA ASN A 208 36.75 21.87 10.40
C ASN A 208 37.74 21.61 11.56
N GLU A 209 38.74 20.75 11.34
CA GLU A 209 40.02 20.88 12.04
C GLU A 209 41.12 20.16 11.25
N ASP A 210 41.70 20.87 10.28
CA ASP A 210 42.94 20.43 9.62
C ASP A 210 43.80 21.66 9.28
N LYS A 211 44.72 21.99 10.17
CA LYS A 211 45.89 22.84 9.91
C LYS A 211 46.96 22.65 10.97
N ASN A 212 48.08 22.11 10.51
CA ASN A 212 49.33 21.94 11.24
C ASN A 212 49.79 23.22 11.96
N ASP A 213 50.53 23.07 13.06
CA ASP A 213 51.96 23.42 13.04
C ASP A 213 52.73 22.72 14.20
N ASP A 214 53.93 22.26 13.83
CA ASP A 214 55.18 22.22 14.59
C ASP A 214 55.32 21.64 16.01
N GLY A 215 56.42 20.89 16.20
CA GLY A 215 57.24 21.06 17.42
C GLY A 215 57.82 19.81 18.11
N GLU A 216 59.01 19.40 17.68
CA GLU A 216 60.13 18.85 18.49
C GLU A 216 59.96 17.66 19.47
N LEU A 217 60.63 16.55 19.08
CA LEU A 217 61.60 15.74 19.86
C LEU A 217 61.37 15.39 21.36
N LEU A 218 61.28 14.08 21.62
CA LEU A 218 62.24 13.22 22.38
C LEU A 218 62.85 13.71 23.72
N PRO A 219 63.12 12.81 24.70
CA PRO A 219 63.58 11.42 24.51
C PRO A 219 62.64 10.30 25.00
#